data_AF-A0A8H7FZ69-F1
#
_entry.id   AF-A0A8H7FZ69-F1
#
_cell.length_a   1.000
_cell.length_b   1.000
_cell.length_c   1.000
_cell.angle_alpha   90.00
_cell.angle_beta   90.00
_cell.angle_gamma   90.00
#
_symmetry.space_group_name_H-M   'P 1'
#
loop_
_entity.id
_entity.type
_entity.pdbx_description
1 polymer ?
#
loop_
_entity_poly.entity_id
_entity_poly.type
_entity_poly.pdbx_seq_one_letter_code
_entity_poly.pdbx_strand_id
1 'polypeptide(L)'
;MPSKLPSPASSGEEDEMIIQLKSIPTLSQLYKSSVLSAPAAAAIKYPPKVAYLDRVSLFQGDITELQVDSIVNAANKSLLGAFGF
;
A
#
# COMPACT_ATOMS: atom_id res chain seq x y z
N MET A 1 5.16 -26.29 -45.24
CA MET A 1 4.37 -25.73 -44.12
C MET A 1 4.87 -26.36 -42.83
N PRO A 2 5.71 -25.69 -42.02
CA PRO A 2 6.10 -26.25 -40.74
C PRO A 2 4.95 -26.07 -39.73
N SER A 3 4.53 -27.19 -39.15
CA SER A 3 3.49 -27.33 -38.13
C SER A 3 3.91 -26.63 -36.82
N LYS A 4 3.03 -25.78 -36.31
CA LYS A 4 3.21 -24.99 -35.09
C LYS A 4 3.29 -25.92 -33.87
N LEU A 5 4.35 -25.79 -33.08
CA LEU A 5 4.47 -26.46 -31.77
C LEU A 5 3.34 -26.00 -30.83
N PRO A 6 2.83 -26.89 -29.96
CA PRO A 6 1.81 -26.52 -28.97
C PRO A 6 2.43 -25.58 -27.93
N SER A 7 1.72 -24.48 -27.64
CA SER A 7 2.07 -23.50 -26.61
C SER A 7 2.08 -24.17 -25.21
N PRO A 8 3.06 -23.88 -24.34
CA PRO A 8 3.00 -24.35 -22.96
C PRO A 8 1.82 -23.67 -22.26
N ALA A 9 1.06 -24.47 -21.52
CA ALA A 9 -0.02 -24.00 -20.66
C ALA A 9 0.53 -22.95 -19.68
N SER A 10 -0.03 -21.74 -19.72
CA SER A 10 0.12 -20.76 -18.65
C SER A 10 -0.66 -21.31 -17.45
N SER A 11 0.06 -21.98 -16.56
CA SER A 11 -0.44 -22.34 -15.24
C SER A 11 -0.67 -21.02 -14.48
N GLY A 12 -1.94 -20.66 -14.32
CA GLY A 12 -2.40 -19.45 -13.66
C GLY A 12 -2.13 -19.45 -12.16
N GLU A 13 -0.87 -19.27 -11.79
CA GLU A 13 -0.41 -18.97 -10.43
C GLU A 13 0.17 -17.55 -10.41
N GLU A 14 -0.63 -16.59 -10.88
CA GLU A 14 -0.41 -15.15 -10.71
C GLU A 14 -1.67 -14.55 -10.06
N ASP A 15 -2.24 -15.22 -9.05
CA ASP A 15 -2.95 -14.50 -8.00
C ASP A 15 -1.87 -13.81 -7.15
N GLU A 16 -1.25 -12.79 -7.76
CA GLU A 16 -0.36 -11.83 -7.11
C GLU A 16 -1.03 -11.37 -5.81
N MET A 17 -0.24 -11.15 -4.76
CA MET A 17 -0.68 -10.82 -3.41
C MET A 17 -1.34 -9.43 -3.35
N ILE A 18 -2.48 -9.24 -4.03
CA ILE A 18 -3.20 -7.98 -4.09
C ILE A 18 -3.80 -7.67 -2.72
N ILE A 19 -3.34 -6.57 -2.11
CA ILE A 19 -3.78 -6.11 -0.81
C ILE A 19 -4.96 -5.15 -0.99
N GLN A 20 -6.10 -5.55 -0.46
CA GLN A 20 -7.34 -4.78 -0.52
C GLN A 20 -7.30 -3.58 0.45
N LEU A 21 -7.83 -2.42 0.05
CA LEU A 21 -7.92 -1.26 0.97
C LEU A 21 -8.63 -1.60 2.30
N LYS A 22 -9.68 -2.43 2.24
CA LYS A 22 -10.45 -2.86 3.42
C LYS A 22 -9.65 -3.66 4.45
N SER A 23 -8.55 -4.29 4.07
CA SER A 23 -7.69 -5.05 5.01
C SER A 23 -6.65 -4.18 5.70
N ILE A 24 -6.46 -2.93 5.27
CA ILE A 24 -5.48 -2.02 5.86
C ILE A 24 -6.13 -1.27 7.03
N PRO A 25 -5.64 -1.43 8.26
CA PRO A 25 -6.23 -0.78 9.43
C PRO A 25 -6.00 0.74 9.42
N THR A 26 -7.01 1.50 9.83
CA THR A 26 -6.90 2.96 9.98
C THR A 26 -6.14 3.33 11.25
N LEU A 27 -5.63 4.56 11.34
CA LEU A 27 -4.97 5.05 12.55
C LEU A 27 -5.87 4.96 13.78
N SER A 28 -7.17 5.24 13.62
CA SER A 28 -8.19 5.07 14.66
C SER A 28 -8.23 3.65 15.20
N GLN A 29 -8.21 2.64 14.32
CA GLN A 29 -8.17 1.22 14.70
C GLN A 29 -6.85 0.86 15.36
N LEU A 30 -5.71 1.35 14.86
CA LEU A 30 -4.38 1.07 15.41
C LEU A 30 -4.15 1.65 16.81
N TYR A 31 -4.71 2.83 17.11
CA TYR A 31 -4.70 3.37 18.47
C TYR A 31 -5.63 2.58 19.41
N LYS A 32 -6.80 2.15 18.93
CA LYS A 32 -7.75 1.33 19.72
C LYS A 32 -7.18 -0.06 20.02
N SER A 33 -6.46 -0.66 19.09
CA SER A 33 -5.79 -1.96 19.29
C SER A 33 -4.47 -1.86 20.04
N SER A 34 -4.07 -0.65 20.47
CA SER A 34 -2.81 -0.39 21.19
C SER A 34 -1.53 -0.79 20.44
N VAL A 35 -1.62 -0.98 19.12
CA VAL A 35 -0.45 -1.15 18.25
C VAL A 35 0.33 0.17 18.18
N LEU A 36 -0.40 1.29 18.11
CA LEU A 36 0.18 2.62 18.24
C LEU A 36 -0.07 3.16 19.65
N SER A 37 1.00 3.67 20.27
CA SER A 37 0.90 4.37 21.56
C SER A 37 0.61 5.84 21.36
N ALA A 38 -0.25 6.41 22.21
CA ALA A 38 -0.49 7.85 22.19
C ALA A 38 0.82 8.60 22.52
N PRO A 39 1.17 9.65 21.75
CA PRO A 39 2.35 10.45 22.05
C PRO A 39 2.15 11.23 23.37
N ALA A 40 3.26 11.62 24.00
CA ALA A 40 3.23 12.46 25.19
C ALA A 40 2.50 13.79 24.90
N ALA A 41 1.69 14.26 25.85
CA ALA A 41 0.83 15.44 25.67
C ALA A 41 1.61 16.69 25.22
N ALA A 42 2.85 16.86 25.68
CA ALA A 42 3.72 17.97 25.31
C ALA A 42 4.14 17.97 23.81
N ALA A 43 4.05 16.83 23.13
CA ALA A 43 4.41 16.68 21.72
C ALA A 43 3.20 16.87 20.77
N ILE A 44 1.98 16.98 21.30
CA ILE A 44 0.76 17.07 20.50
C ILE A 44 0.57 18.52 20.03
N LYS A 45 0.93 18.79 18.78
CA LYS A 45 0.71 20.10 18.14
C LYS A 45 -0.74 20.33 17.71
N TYR A 46 -1.46 19.26 17.35
CA TYR A 46 -2.83 19.32 16.86
C TYR A 46 -3.72 18.35 17.65
N PRO A 47 -4.93 18.79 18.07
CA PRO A 47 -5.84 17.91 18.79
C PRO A 47 -6.30 16.75 17.90
N PRO A 48 -6.48 15.54 18.45
CA PRO A 48 -6.94 14.39 17.69
C PRO A 48 -8.35 14.60 17.17
N LYS A 49 -8.57 14.25 15.89
CA LYS A 49 -9.87 14.34 15.22
C LYS A 49 -10.21 12.99 14.60
N VAL A 50 -11.22 12.31 15.15
CA VAL A 50 -11.64 10.96 14.73
C VAL A 50 -11.93 10.91 13.22
N ALA A 51 -12.61 11.91 12.68
CA ALA A 51 -12.92 12.01 11.25
C ALA A 51 -11.67 11.98 10.33
N TYR A 52 -10.49 12.37 10.83
CA TYR A 52 -9.22 12.26 10.09
C TYR A 52 -8.52 10.93 10.37
N LEU A 53 -8.57 10.45 11.61
CA LEU A 53 -7.96 9.17 12.01
C LEU A 53 -8.63 7.96 11.34
N ASP A 54 -9.90 8.06 10.96
CA ASP A 54 -10.63 7.03 10.22
C ASP A 54 -10.34 7.03 8.70
N ARG A 55 -9.59 8.03 8.19
CA ARG A 55 -9.25 8.17 6.75
C ARG A 55 -7.78 7.91 6.44
N VAL A 56 -6.93 7.92 7.45
CA VAL A 56 -5.49 7.73 7.30
C VAL A 56 -5.13 6.36 7.85
N SER A 57 -4.29 5.64 7.11
CA SER A 57 -3.76 4.33 7.50
C SER A 57 -2.23 4.35 7.43
N LEU A 58 -1.58 3.52 8.24
CA LEU A 58 -0.15 3.26 8.16
C LEU A 58 0.05 1.85 7.62
N PHE A 59 0.79 1.72 6.52
CA PHE A 59 1.04 0.46 5.83
C PHE A 59 2.54 0.27 5.62
N GLN A 60 3.03 -0.95 5.86
CA GLN A 60 4.40 -1.37 5.61
C GLN A 60 4.37 -2.59 4.70
N GLY A 61 4.80 -2.40 3.44
CA GLY A 61 4.78 -3.42 2.41
C GLY A 61 5.10 -2.80 1.05
N ASP A 62 5.00 -3.59 -0.02
CA ASP A 62 5.15 -3.08 -1.39
C ASP A 62 3.89 -2.27 -1.77
N ILE A 63 4.10 -1.02 -2.20
CA ILE A 63 2.99 -0.14 -2.59
C ILE A 63 2.36 -0.57 -3.92
N THR A 64 3.05 -1.38 -4.73
CA THR A 64 2.57 -1.88 -6.02
C THR A 64 1.50 -2.97 -5.88
N GLU A 65 1.44 -3.62 -4.71
CA GLU A 65 0.46 -4.66 -4.38
C GLU A 65 -0.89 -4.08 -3.90
N LEU A 66 -0.97 -2.76 -3.66
CA LEU A 66 -2.16 -2.12 -3.10
C LEU A 66 -3.26 -1.93 -4.15
N GLN A 67 -4.43 -2.54 -3.92
CA GLN A 67 -5.64 -2.23 -4.69
C GLN A 67 -6.30 -0.96 -4.16
N VAL A 68 -5.89 0.17 -4.73
CA VAL A 68 -6.41 1.51 -4.44
C VAL A 68 -6.60 2.28 -5.76
N ASP A 69 -7.32 3.40 -5.71
CA ASP A 69 -7.60 4.20 -6.91
C ASP A 69 -6.33 4.78 -7.55
N SER A 70 -5.30 5.05 -6.74
CA SER A 70 -4.03 5.62 -7.20
C SER A 70 -2.91 5.36 -6.20
N ILE A 71 -1.71 5.13 -6.72
CA ILE A 71 -0.46 5.14 -5.95
C ILE A 71 0.45 6.26 -6.45
N VAL A 72 1.29 6.79 -5.56
CA VAL A 72 2.22 7.87 -5.90
C VAL A 72 3.60 7.25 -6.14
N ASN A 73 4.20 7.57 -7.29
CA ASN A 73 5.60 7.26 -7.57
C ASN A 73 6.51 8.42 -7.12
N ALA A 74 7.60 8.11 -6.43
CA ALA A 74 8.66 9.05 -6.11
C ALA A 74 9.59 9.26 -7.33
N ALA A 75 9.06 9.86 -8.39
CA ALA A 75 9.77 10.02 -9.65
C ALA A 75 10.80 11.17 -9.65
N ASN A 76 11.80 11.07 -10.54
CA ASN A 76 12.74 12.15 -10.84
C ASN A 76 12.14 13.15 -11.85
N LYS A 77 12.84 14.27 -12.10
CA LYS A 77 12.35 15.32 -13.01
C LYS A 77 12.16 14.85 -14.46
N SER A 78 12.87 13.81 -14.91
CA SER A 78 12.76 13.31 -16.28
C SER A 78 11.64 12.29 -16.46
N LEU A 79 11.08 11.74 -15.38
CA LEU A 79 10.06 10.68 -15.39
C LEU A 79 10.50 9.39 -16.14
N LEU A 80 11.78 9.27 -16.49
CA LEU A 80 12.33 8.11 -17.21
C LEU A 80 12.75 6.97 -16.26
N GLY A 81 12.36 7.08 -14.99
CA GLY A 81 12.91 6.28 -13.92
C GLY A 81 14.37 6.63 -13.63
N ALA A 82 14.81 6.28 -12.45
CA ALA A 82 16.21 6.06 -12.15
C ALA A 82 16.20 4.86 -11.22
N PHE A 83 16.65 3.70 -11.70
CA PHE A 83 16.87 2.56 -10.84
C PHE A 83 18.14 2.84 -10.03
N GLY A 84 17.95 3.31 -8.81
CA GLY A 84 18.99 3.44 -7.81
C GLY A 84 18.41 2.98 -6.48
N PHE A 85 18.54 1.67 -6.23
CA PHE A 85 18.59 1.15 -4.87
C PHE A 85 20.03 1.28 -4.37
#